data_AF-A0A147EP67-F1
#
_entry.id   AF-A0A147EP67-F1
#
_cell.length_a   1.000
_cell.length_b   1.000
_cell.length_c   1.000
_cell.angle_alpha   90.00
_cell.angle_beta   90.00
_cell.angle_gamma   90.00
#
_symmetry.space_group_name_H-M   'P 1'
#
loop_
_entity.id
_entity.type
_entity.pdbx_description
1 polymer ?
#
loop_
_entity_poly.entity_id
_entity_poly.type
_entity_poly.pdbx_seq_one_letter_code
_entity_poly.pdbx_strand_id
1 'polypeptide(L)'
;MSEMEQADTGSVALSKNKLMPDVQRIGSRNIEITYLGKNAEGLPTWIMWNAAEPHLIGLLRQGRMGYHFEQRTSSGVMLHENISLSRVQRALGGF
;
A
#
# COMPACT_ATOMS: atom_id res chain seq x y z
N MET A 1 -2.37 -22.71 -8.21
CA MET A 1 -2.93 -21.60 -8.99
C MET A 1 -2.22 -20.34 -8.54
N SER A 2 -1.37 -19.76 -9.39
CA SER A 2 -0.71 -18.50 -9.10
C SER A 2 -1.65 -17.38 -9.52
N GLU A 3 -2.23 -16.68 -8.56
CA GLU A 3 -2.90 -15.40 -8.79
C GLU A 3 -1.83 -14.36 -9.16
N MET A 4 -1.41 -14.38 -10.43
CA MET A 4 -1.10 -13.12 -11.11
C MET A 4 -2.46 -12.53 -11.50
N GLU A 5 -3.09 -11.83 -10.56
CA GLU A 5 -4.17 -10.92 -10.92
C GLU A 5 -3.61 -9.94 -11.96
N GLN A 6 -4.27 -9.94 -13.12
CA GLN A 6 -4.01 -9.06 -14.23
C GLN A 6 -3.90 -7.63 -13.71
N ALA A 7 -2.73 -7.02 -13.92
CA ALA A 7 -2.52 -5.60 -13.76
C ALA A 7 -3.32 -4.86 -14.83
N ASP A 8 -4.62 -4.75 -14.59
CA ASP A 8 -5.44 -3.75 -15.25
C ASP A 8 -4.93 -2.39 -14.78
N THR A 9 -4.68 -1.49 -15.74
CA THR A 9 -4.01 -0.20 -15.59
C THR A 9 -4.48 0.58 -14.35
N GLY A 10 -3.71 0.52 -13.25
CA GLY A 10 -3.99 1.24 -11.99
C GLY A 10 -4.11 0.38 -10.73
N SER A 11 -4.04 -0.95 -10.85
CA SER A 11 -4.03 -1.85 -9.69
C SER A 11 -2.69 -1.81 -8.93
N VAL A 12 -2.74 -1.56 -7.62
CA VAL A 12 -1.61 -1.76 -6.69
C VAL A 12 -1.19 -3.23 -6.69
N ALA A 13 0.06 -3.48 -7.05
CA ALA A 13 0.69 -4.78 -6.96
C ALA A 13 1.50 -4.89 -5.65
N LEU A 14 1.20 -5.88 -4.81
CA LEU A 14 1.92 -6.10 -3.56
C LEU A 14 2.91 -7.26 -3.69
N SER A 15 4.14 -6.95 -4.09
CA SER A 15 5.22 -7.95 -4.12
C SER A 15 5.66 -8.32 -2.70
N LYS A 16 5.93 -9.61 -2.46
CA LYS A 16 6.56 -10.14 -1.23
C LYS A 16 7.99 -10.63 -1.48
N ASN A 17 8.47 -10.53 -2.71
CA ASN A 17 9.65 -11.27 -3.19
C ASN A 17 10.93 -10.44 -3.20
N LYS A 18 10.85 -9.13 -2.94
CA LYS A 18 11.98 -8.21 -2.98
C LYS A 18 11.87 -7.16 -1.88
N LEU A 19 12.97 -6.94 -1.15
CA LEU A 19 13.15 -5.82 -0.22
C LEU A 19 13.70 -4.59 -0.96
N MET A 20 13.10 -4.26 -2.10
CA MET A 20 13.46 -3.06 -2.88
C MET A 20 12.18 -2.30 -3.20
N PRO A 21 12.22 -0.95 -3.21
CA PRO A 21 11.08 -0.15 -3.61
C PRO A 21 10.67 -0.48 -5.04
N ASP A 22 9.38 -0.73 -5.24
CA ASP A 22 8.75 -0.78 -6.55
C ASP A 22 7.92 0.50 -6.73
N VAL A 23 8.14 1.21 -7.83
CA VAL A 23 7.45 2.47 -8.10
C VAL A 23 6.22 2.19 -8.95
N GLN A 24 5.05 2.45 -8.40
CA GLN A 24 3.78 2.19 -9.06
C GLN A 24 3.00 3.47 -9.24
N ARG A 25 2.41 3.64 -10.43
CA ARG A 25 1.49 4.74 -10.70
C ARG A 25 0.09 4.36 -10.21
N ILE A 26 -0.42 5.10 -9.23
CA ILE A 26 -1.74 4.92 -8.66
C ILE A 26 -2.48 6.25 -8.80
N GLY A 27 -3.54 6.28 -9.61
CA GLY A 27 -4.18 7.53 -10.00
C GLY A 27 -3.19 8.48 -10.69
N SER A 28 -3.04 9.68 -10.13
CA SER A 28 -2.11 10.70 -10.63
C SER A 28 -0.72 10.65 -9.98
N ARG A 29 -0.51 9.78 -8.99
CA ARG A 29 0.69 9.77 -8.14
C ARG A 29 1.61 8.59 -8.44
N ASN A 30 2.91 8.82 -8.25
CA ASN A 30 3.90 7.76 -8.19
C ASN A 30 4.09 7.39 -6.71
N ILE A 31 3.76 6.15 -6.38
CA ILE A 31 3.89 5.62 -5.03
C ILE A 31 5.00 4.58 -5.04
N GLU A 32 5.98 4.79 -4.17
CA GLU A 32 7.01 3.80 -3.88
C GLU A 32 6.45 2.81 -2.85
N ILE A 33 6.45 1.53 -3.22
CA ILE A 33 5.95 0.44 -2.38
C ILE A 33 7.11 -0.50 -2.05
N THR A 34 7.40 -0.66 -0.76
CA THR A 34 8.46 -1.54 -0.28
C THR A 34 7.89 -2.58 0.66
N TYR A 35 8.12 -3.86 0.36
CA TYR A 35 7.81 -4.93 1.31
C TYR A 35 8.80 -4.90 2.47
N LEU A 36 8.29 -4.96 3.69
CA LEU A 36 9.09 -4.93 4.92
C LEU A 36 9.24 -6.32 5.57
N GLY A 37 8.58 -7.34 5.03
CA GLY A 37 8.52 -8.66 5.66
C GLY A 37 7.26 -8.86 6.49
N LYS A 38 7.33 -9.82 7.42
CA LYS A 38 6.26 -10.10 8.38
C LYS A 38 6.49 -9.28 9.66
N ASN A 39 5.42 -8.70 10.20
CA ASN A 39 5.47 -8.02 11.50
C ASN A 39 5.53 -9.02 12.67
N ALA A 40 5.50 -8.51 13.92
CA ALA A 40 5.49 -9.33 15.14
C ALA A 40 4.30 -10.30 15.25
N GLU A 41 3.21 -10.04 14.54
CA GLU A 41 2.02 -10.90 14.47
C GLU A 41 2.11 -11.92 13.31
N GLY A 42 3.23 -11.93 12.56
CA GLY A 42 3.43 -12.80 11.40
C GLY A 42 2.74 -12.31 10.11
N LEU A 43 2.20 -11.09 10.10
CA LEU A 43 1.45 -10.53 8.99
C LEU A 43 2.36 -9.80 7.98
N PRO A 44 2.23 -10.05 6.67
CA PRO A 44 2.95 -9.31 5.63
C PRO A 44 2.69 -7.80 5.72
N THR A 45 3.75 -7.00 5.66
CA THR A 45 3.71 -5.54 5.84
C THR A 45 4.48 -4.82 4.72
N TRP A 46 3.96 -3.68 4.29
CA TRP A 46 4.56 -2.79 3.30
C TRP A 46 4.57 -1.36 3.80
N ILE A 47 5.58 -0.60 3.39
CA ILE A 47 5.57 0.86 3.45
C ILE A 47 5.29 1.41 2.05
N MET A 48 4.48 2.47 2.01
CA MET A 48 4.02 3.11 0.79
C MET A 48 4.24 4.61 0.95
N TRP A 49 4.87 5.28 -0.01
CA TRP A 49 5.13 6.71 0.13
C TRP A 49 5.28 7.41 -1.21
N ASN A 50 5.10 8.73 -1.23
CA ASN A 50 5.29 9.56 -2.41
C ASN A 50 6.41 10.57 -2.14
N ALA A 51 7.49 10.50 -2.91
CA ALA A 51 8.62 11.41 -2.77
C ALA A 51 8.26 12.89 -3.01
N ALA A 52 7.24 13.16 -3.83
CA ALA A 52 6.76 14.53 -4.10
C ALA A 52 5.84 15.07 -2.99
N GLU A 53 5.26 14.19 -2.17
CA GLU A 53 4.38 14.55 -1.06
C GLU A 53 4.89 13.86 0.22
N PRO A 54 5.92 14.40 0.91
CA PRO A 54 6.56 13.70 2.04
C PRO A 54 5.65 13.38 3.23
N HIS A 55 4.51 14.07 3.31
CA HIS A 55 3.49 13.80 4.33
C HIS A 55 2.60 12.60 3.97
N LEU A 56 2.62 12.13 2.71
CA LEU A 56 1.91 10.97 2.23
C LEU A 56 2.79 9.72 2.42
N ILE A 57 2.71 9.14 3.62
CA ILE A 57 3.39 7.89 3.98
C ILE A 57 2.35 6.97 4.59
N GLY A 58 2.32 5.72 4.17
CA GLY A 58 1.40 4.71 4.67
C GLY A 58 2.09 3.41 5.04
N LEU A 59 1.64 2.81 6.13
CA LEU A 59 1.99 1.46 6.54
C LEU A 59 0.79 0.55 6.26
N LEU A 60 0.99 -0.45 5.40
CA LEU A 60 -0.03 -1.43 5.04
C LEU A 60 0.35 -2.78 5.64
N ARG A 61 -0.56 -3.42 6.38
CA ARG A 61 -0.43 -4.84 6.74
C ARG A 61 -1.61 -5.66 6.24
N GLN A 62 -1.33 -6.89 5.82
CA GLN A 62 -2.36 -7.84 5.40
C GLN A 62 -2.89 -8.59 6.62
N GLY A 63 -4.10 -8.24 7.07
CA GLY A 63 -4.82 -8.95 8.13
C GLY A 63 -5.60 -10.17 7.62
N ARG A 64 -6.38 -10.80 8.50
CA ARG A 64 -7.18 -12.00 8.16
C ARG A 64 -8.38 -11.70 7.26
N MET A 65 -9.03 -10.55 7.45
CA MET A 65 -10.26 -10.16 6.75
C MET A 65 -10.06 -9.08 5.68
N GLY A 66 -8.83 -8.61 5.49
CA GLY A 66 -8.52 -7.50 4.59
C GLY A 66 -7.24 -6.81 5.01
N TYR A 67 -7.09 -5.55 4.62
CA TYR A 67 -5.92 -4.75 4.94
C TYR A 67 -6.17 -3.78 6.08
N HIS A 68 -5.14 -3.57 6.89
CA HIS A 68 -5.06 -2.44 7.81
C HIS A 68 -4.07 -1.45 7.22
N PHE A 69 -4.52 -0.23 7.00
CA PHE A 69 -3.74 0.83 6.38
C PHE A 69 -3.72 2.05 7.31
N GLU A 70 -2.54 2.34 7.84
CA GLU A 70 -2.27 3.57 8.57
C GLU A 70 -1.64 4.56 7.59
N GLN A 71 -2.29 5.68 7.34
CA GLN A 71 -1.83 6.71 6.43
C GLN A 71 -1.56 8.00 7.18
N ARG A 72 -0.32 8.50 7.10
CA ARG A 72 0.00 9.88 7.44
C ARG A 72 -0.43 10.78 6.30
N THR A 73 -1.02 11.90 6.67
CA THR A 73 -1.45 12.97 5.77
C THR A 73 -0.99 14.31 6.34
N SER A 74 -1.16 15.38 5.57
CA SER A 74 -0.89 16.74 6.04
C SER A 74 -1.74 17.16 7.24
N SER A 75 -2.88 16.50 7.47
CA SER A 75 -3.82 16.81 8.54
C SER A 75 -3.73 15.87 9.74
N GLY A 76 -2.82 14.89 9.71
CA GLY A 76 -2.66 13.88 10.76
C GLY A 76 -2.76 12.44 10.25
N VAL A 77 -2.92 11.51 11.19
CA VAL A 77 -2.99 10.07 10.92
C VAL A 77 -4.43 9.66 10.63
N MET A 78 -4.63 8.96 9.51
CA MET A 78 -5.87 8.24 9.19
C MET A 78 -5.64 6.74 9.31
N LEU A 79 -6.60 6.05 9.94
CA LEU A 79 -6.59 4.61 10.11
C LEU A 79 -7.74 3.99 9.32
N HIS A 80 -7.42 2.99 8.51
CA HIS A 80 -8.38 2.20 7.77
C HIS A 80 -8.22 0.73 8.14
N GLU A 81 -9.30 0.10 8.60
CA GLU A 81 -9.30 -1.30 8.99
C GLU A 81 -10.24 -2.13 8.13
N ASN A 82 -9.87 -3.39 7.92
CA ASN A 82 -10.65 -4.36 7.13
C ASN A 82 -11.03 -3.83 5.74
N ILE A 83 -10.15 -3.03 5.12
CA ILE A 83 -10.40 -2.45 3.81
C ILE A 83 -9.90 -3.36 2.67
N SER A 84 -10.55 -3.25 1.52
CA SER A 84 -10.09 -3.89 0.28
C SER A 84 -8.83 -3.22 -0.27
N LEU A 85 -8.11 -3.92 -1.15
CA LEU A 85 -6.97 -3.34 -1.85
C LEU A 85 -7.38 -2.13 -2.72
N SER A 86 -8.58 -2.15 -3.30
CA SER A 86 -9.15 -1.01 -4.05
C SER A 86 -9.39 0.22 -3.19
N ARG A 87 -9.71 0.06 -1.90
CA ARG A 87 -9.82 1.17 -0.94
C ARG A 87 -8.44 1.75 -0.62
N VAL A 88 -7.40 0.91 -0.50
CA VAL A 88 -6.00 1.36 -0.33
C VAL A 88 -5.56 2.17 -1.55
N GLN A 89 -5.84 1.68 -2.77
CA GLN A 89 -5.53 2.38 -4.03
C GLN A 89 -6.14 3.78 -4.06
N ARG A 90 -7.43 3.91 -3.70
CA ARG A 90 -8.10 5.21 -3.67
C ARG A 90 -7.51 6.16 -2.62
N ALA A 91 -7.09 5.64 -1.46
CA ALA A 91 -6.47 6.43 -0.41
C ALA A 91 -5.09 6.98 -0.82
N LEU A 92 -4.34 6.22 -1.63
CA LEU A 92 -3.04 6.59 -2.16
C LEU A 92 -3.13 7.51 -3.38
N GLY A 93 -4.04 7.21 -4.30
CA GLY A 93 -4.09 7.77 -5.66
C GLY A 93 -4.46 9.25 -5.76
N GLY A 94 -4.89 9.86 -4.64
CA GLY A 94 -5.46 11.21 -4.66
C GLY A 94 -6.86 11.22 -5.27
N PHE A 95 -7.56 12.35 -5.14
CA PHE A 95 -8.83 12.60 -5.83
C PHE A 95 -8.55 13.04 -7.28
#